data_AF-U9SR86-F1
#
_entry.id   AF-U9SR86-F1
#
_cell.length_a   1.000
_cell.length_b   1.000
_cell.length_c   1.000
_cell.angle_alpha   90.00
_cell.angle_beta   90.00
_cell.angle_gamma   90.00
#
_symmetry.space_group_name_H-M   'P 1'
#
loop_
_entity.id
_entity.type
_entity.pdbx_description
1 polymer ?
#
loop_
_entity_poly.entity_id
_entity_poly.type
_entity_poly.pdbx_seq_one_letter_code
_entity_poly.pdbx_strand_id
1 'polypeptide(L)'
;MKSLFGLKADDYNELPTFAGGVKETPEEIRNLVIGEFLRLHKTSQHITSANEATRCEYISRIIYGVASIYGGEIKVYPQYEISGGHGKGPVDWAIKIGNIIITITEAKTRNCTECDPTADIHPAQS
;
A
#
# COMPACT_ATOMS: atom_id res chain seq x y z
N MET A 1 -4.45 -4.26 -24.92
CA MET A 1 -4.00 -3.56 -23.68
C MET A 1 -2.51 -3.83 -23.43
N LYS A 2 -2.07 -5.07 -23.66
CA LYS A 2 -0.71 -5.58 -23.52
C LYS A 2 0.37 -4.77 -24.25
N SER A 3 0.22 -4.53 -25.55
CA SER A 3 1.23 -3.79 -26.34
C SER A 3 1.31 -2.31 -25.98
N LEU A 4 0.18 -1.71 -25.59
CA LEU A 4 0.09 -0.29 -25.24
C LEU A 4 0.82 0.02 -23.93
N PHE A 5 0.73 -0.86 -22.94
CA PHE A 5 1.33 -0.69 -21.61
C PHE A 5 2.56 -1.56 -21.35
N GLY A 6 3.06 -2.29 -22.36
CA GLY A 6 4.21 -3.19 -22.21
C GLY A 6 3.97 -4.34 -21.24
N LEU A 7 2.71 -4.73 -21.03
CA LEU A 7 2.35 -5.82 -20.13
C LEU A 7 2.59 -7.19 -20.78
N LYS A 8 2.59 -8.25 -19.99
CA LYS A 8 2.73 -9.63 -20.49
C LYS A 8 1.41 -10.27 -20.90
N ALA A 9 0.27 -9.69 -20.53
CA ALA A 9 -1.06 -10.21 -20.80
C ALA A 9 -2.04 -9.08 -21.19
N ASP A 10 -3.12 -9.45 -21.88
CA ASP A 10 -4.18 -8.52 -22.27
C ASP A 10 -5.32 -8.45 -21.24
N ASP A 11 -5.47 -9.48 -20.41
CA ASP A 11 -6.37 -9.54 -19.25
C ASP A 11 -5.57 -9.46 -17.93
N TYR A 12 -6.11 -8.75 -16.93
CA TYR A 12 -5.54 -8.70 -15.59
C TYR A 12 -5.51 -10.07 -14.91
N ASN A 13 -6.49 -10.93 -15.19
CA ASN A 13 -6.57 -12.29 -14.62
C ASN A 13 -5.47 -13.22 -15.15
N GLU A 14 -4.85 -12.85 -16.28
CA GLU A 14 -3.73 -13.59 -16.89
C GLU A 14 -2.36 -13.11 -16.37
N LEU A 15 -2.31 -12.03 -15.58
CA LEU A 15 -1.07 -11.62 -14.93
C LEU A 15 -0.73 -12.64 -13.83
N PRO A 16 0.57 -13.00 -13.68
CA PRO A 16 0.97 -13.95 -12.65
C PRO A 16 0.53 -13.44 -11.28
N THR A 17 -0.26 -14.24 -10.57
CA THR A 17 -0.62 -13.96 -9.19
C THR A 17 0.67 -13.91 -8.37
N PHE A 18 0.89 -12.78 -7.69
CA PHE A 18 1.98 -12.70 -6.73
C PHE A 18 1.68 -13.62 -5.55
N ALA A 19 2.34 -14.77 -5.51
CA ALA A 19 2.38 -15.62 -4.33
C ALA A 19 3.52 -15.14 -3.44
N GLY A 20 3.24 -14.12 -2.61
CA GLY A 20 4.16 -13.71 -1.57
C GLY A 20 4.31 -14.83 -0.56
N GLY A 21 5.49 -15.46 -0.49
CA GLY A 21 5.79 -16.39 0.59
C GLY A 21 5.71 -15.65 1.94
N VAL A 22 5.12 -16.28 2.95
CA VAL A 22 5.28 -15.82 4.34
C VAL A 22 6.75 -16.04 4.69
N LYS A 23 7.56 -15.00 4.51
CA LYS A 23 8.91 -14.99 5.03
C LYS A 23 8.80 -14.58 6.49
N GLU A 24 9.34 -15.38 7.40
CA GLU A 24 9.46 -14.93 8.78
C GLU A 24 10.27 -13.64 8.79
N THR A 25 9.61 -12.53 9.14
CA THR A 25 10.27 -11.26 9.36
C THR A 25 11.11 -11.40 10.63
N PRO A 26 12.43 -11.12 10.58
CA PRO A 26 13.28 -11.17 11.76
C PRO A 26 12.65 -10.38 12.91
N GLU A 27 12.69 -10.94 14.12
CA GLU A 27 12.07 -10.34 15.30
C GLU A 27 12.52 -8.88 15.53
N GLU A 28 13.78 -8.60 15.25
CA GLU A 28 14.34 -7.25 15.30
C GLU A 28 13.57 -6.27 14.40
N ILE A 29 13.36 -6.62 13.13
CA ILE A 29 12.63 -5.79 12.16
C ILE A 29 11.17 -5.62 12.62
N ARG A 30 10.53 -6.70 13.08
CA ARG A 30 9.15 -6.64 13.61
C ARG A 30 9.07 -5.66 14.80
N ASN A 31 10.00 -5.75 15.74
CA ASN A 31 10.01 -4.91 16.93
C ASN A 31 10.32 -3.44 16.58
N LEU A 32 11.17 -3.18 15.58
CA LEU A 32 11.41 -1.84 15.05
C LEU A 32 10.14 -1.24 14.43
N VAL A 33 9.42 -2.00 13.60
CA VAL A 33 8.13 -1.59 13.02
C VAL A 33 7.13 -1.24 14.11
N ILE A 34 6.97 -2.11 15.11
CA ILE A 34 6.04 -1.90 16.23
C ILE A 34 6.45 -0.65 17.04
N GLY A 35 7.74 -0.51 17.36
CA GLY A 35 8.26 0.64 18.10
C GLY A 35 7.97 1.96 17.39
N GLU A 36 8.14 1.99 16.07
CA GLU A 36 7.86 3.18 15.26
C GLU A 36 6.37 3.51 15.21
N PHE A 37 5.50 2.49 15.09
CA PHE A 37 4.06 2.68 15.19
C PHE A 37 3.62 3.26 16.53
N LEU A 38 4.17 2.73 17.63
CA LEU A 38 3.88 3.25 18.97
C LEU A 38 4.36 4.69 19.14
N ARG A 39 5.51 5.04 18.56
CA ARG A 39 6.03 6.41 18.54
C ARG A 39 5.10 7.33 17.75
N LEU A 40 4.66 6.90 16.57
CA LEU A 40 3.73 7.68 15.75
C LEU A 40 2.37 7.84 16.44
N HIS A 41 1.86 6.81 17.11
CA HIS A 41 0.62 6.89 17.88
C HIS A 41 0.69 7.94 18.99
N LYS A 42 1.79 7.97 19.77
CA LYS A 42 1.98 8.93 20.86
C LYS A 42 2.17 10.38 20.38
N THR A 43 2.70 10.58 19.18
CA THR A 43 3.07 11.91 18.66
C THR A 43 2.06 12.50 17.69
N SER A 44 1.12 11.70 17.20
CA SER A 44 0.12 12.16 16.22
C SER A 44 -1.07 12.82 16.90
N GLN A 45 -1.61 13.86 16.26
CA GLN A 45 -2.85 14.49 16.70
C GLN A 45 -4.04 13.57 16.43
N HIS A 46 -5.08 13.70 17.24
CA HIS A 46 -6.36 13.04 16.98
C HIS A 46 -6.95 13.59 15.69
N ILE A 47 -7.13 12.69 14.74
CA ILE A 47 -7.80 12.97 13.49
C ILE A 47 -9.33 12.86 13.73
N THR A 48 -10.07 13.91 13.36
CA THR A 48 -11.49 14.08 13.70
C THR A 48 -12.45 13.93 12.51
N SER A 49 -11.95 13.64 11.31
CA SER A 49 -12.77 13.56 10.08
C SER A 49 -12.55 12.27 9.27
N ALA A 50 -13.51 11.85 8.45
CA ALA A 50 -13.47 10.60 7.67
C ALA A 50 -13.37 10.83 6.15
N ASN A 51 -12.71 11.90 5.71
CA ASN A 51 -12.51 12.18 4.28
C ASN A 51 -11.28 11.44 3.71
N GLU A 52 -11.12 11.47 2.40
CA GLU A 52 -10.02 10.81 1.69
C GLU A 52 -8.65 11.34 2.09
N ALA A 53 -8.48 12.66 2.16
CA ALA A 53 -7.23 13.29 2.57
C ALA A 53 -6.79 12.78 3.95
N THR A 54 -7.74 12.64 4.86
CA THR A 54 -7.51 12.07 6.18
C THR A 54 -7.09 10.59 6.14
N ARG A 55 -7.69 9.76 5.28
CA ARG A 55 -7.26 8.36 5.09
C ARG A 55 -5.86 8.27 4.51
N CYS A 56 -5.51 9.15 3.57
CA CYS A 56 -4.16 9.25 3.06
C CYS A 56 -3.17 9.59 4.18
N GLU A 57 -3.52 10.45 5.13
CA GLU A 57 -2.63 10.71 6.27
C GLU A 57 -2.40 9.46 7.13
N TYR A 58 -3.43 8.64 7.40
CA TYR A 58 -3.26 7.38 8.13
C TYR A 58 -2.36 6.38 7.39
N ILE A 59 -2.62 6.16 6.10
CA ILE A 59 -1.83 5.25 5.26
C ILE A 59 -0.39 5.75 5.16
N SER A 60 -0.19 7.06 4.98
CA SER A 60 1.13 7.68 4.94
C SER A 60 1.95 7.36 6.18
N ARG A 61 1.35 7.43 7.37
CA ARG A 61 2.05 7.13 8.64
C ARG A 61 2.57 5.70 8.67
N ILE A 62 1.80 4.74 8.16
CA ILE A 62 2.21 3.34 8.05
C ILE A 62 3.38 3.19 7.07
N ILE A 63 3.25 3.77 5.88
CA ILE A 63 4.30 3.69 4.86
C ILE A 63 5.59 4.34 5.35
N TYR A 64 5.51 5.51 5.99
CA TYR A 64 6.67 6.21 6.54
C TYR A 64 7.32 5.46 7.70
N GLY A 65 6.53 4.89 8.60
CA GLY A 65 7.05 4.13 9.74
C GLY A 65 7.81 2.87 9.28
N VAL A 66 7.34 2.18 8.25
CA VAL A 66 8.09 1.04 7.70
C VAL A 66 9.33 1.51 6.93
N ALA A 67 9.21 2.58 6.13
CA ALA A 67 10.34 3.10 5.36
C ALA A 67 11.48 3.64 6.24
N SER A 68 11.17 4.21 7.42
CA SER A 68 12.19 4.79 8.32
C SER A 68 13.18 3.76 8.87
N ILE A 69 12.79 2.49 8.94
CA ILE A 69 13.66 1.37 9.35
C ILE A 69 14.84 1.17 8.41
N TYR A 70 14.69 1.56 7.14
CA TYR A 70 15.71 1.39 6.11
C TYR A 70 16.72 2.54 6.08
N GLY A 71 16.82 3.36 7.13
CA GLY A 71 17.88 4.36 7.27
C GLY A 71 17.94 5.41 6.15
N GLY A 72 16.83 5.63 5.43
CA GLY A 72 16.76 6.55 4.30
C GLY A 72 17.12 5.97 2.93
N GLU A 73 17.44 4.67 2.83
CA GLU A 73 17.63 3.96 1.56
C GLU A 73 16.33 3.92 0.74
N ILE A 74 15.21 3.65 1.44
CA ILE A 74 13.86 3.73 0.87
C ILE A 74 13.31 5.14 1.09
N LYS A 75 12.86 5.76 0.00
CA LYS A 75 12.24 7.09 0.01
C LYS A 75 10.79 7.00 -0.46
N VAL A 76 9.91 7.63 0.29
CA VAL A 76 8.47 7.70 0.01
C VAL A 76 8.16 9.13 -0.44
N TYR A 77 7.56 9.26 -1.62
CA TYR A 77 7.20 10.53 -2.22
C TYR A 77 5.68 10.64 -2.31
N PRO A 78 5.04 11.43 -1.43
CA PRO A 78 3.61 11.67 -1.51
C PRO A 78 3.28 12.58 -2.70
N GLN A 79 2.12 12.38 -3.33
CA GLN A 79 1.63 13.20 -4.46
C GLN A 79 2.69 13.33 -5.59
N TYR A 80 3.36 12.23 -5.90
CA TYR A 80 4.47 12.22 -6.85
C TYR A 80 3.95 12.29 -8.28
N GLU A 81 4.37 13.30 -9.03
CA GLU A 81 4.01 13.42 -10.45
C GLU A 81 4.68 12.34 -11.27
N ILE A 82 3.89 11.43 -11.84
CA ILE A 82 4.35 10.47 -12.83
C ILE A 82 3.90 10.91 -14.22
N SER A 83 4.75 10.69 -15.21
CA SER A 83 4.44 10.96 -16.61
C SER A 83 4.82 9.74 -17.43
N GLY A 84 3.83 9.18 -18.13
CA GLY A 84 4.02 8.09 -19.08
C GLY A 84 3.45 8.45 -20.44
N GLY A 85 3.68 7.61 -21.45
CA GLY A 85 3.21 7.86 -22.82
C GLY A 85 1.69 8.02 -22.96
N HIS A 86 0.92 7.62 -21.95
CA HIS A 86 -0.54 7.55 -21.99
C HIS A 86 -1.24 8.41 -20.93
N GLY A 87 -0.49 9.19 -20.14
CA GLY A 87 -1.08 10.00 -19.09
C GLY A 87 -0.04 10.62 -18.16
N LYS A 88 -0.47 11.68 -17.46
CA LYS A 88 0.30 12.38 -16.44
C LYS A 88 -0.61 12.71 -15.27
N GLY A 89 -0.09 12.57 -14.06
CA GLY A 89 -0.76 13.05 -12.86
C GLY A 89 -0.02 12.65 -11.58
N PRO A 90 -0.44 13.22 -10.44
CA PRO A 90 0.08 12.84 -9.15
C PRO A 90 -0.48 11.47 -8.74
N VAL A 91 0.38 10.63 -8.17
CA VAL A 91 -0.01 9.43 -7.44
C VAL A 91 0.09 9.69 -5.94
N ASP A 92 -0.76 9.06 -5.13
CA ASP A 92 -0.74 9.30 -3.69
C ASP A 92 0.61 9.00 -3.07
N TRP A 93 1.26 7.89 -3.45
CA TRP A 93 2.65 7.60 -3.07
C TRP A 93 3.44 6.90 -4.19
N ALA A 94 4.65 7.39 -4.43
CA ALA A 94 5.71 6.64 -5.11
C ALA A 94 6.80 6.24 -4.11
N ILE A 95 7.18 4.96 -4.09
CA ILE A 95 8.23 4.42 -3.23
C ILE A 95 9.44 4.12 -4.10
N LYS A 96 10.61 4.61 -3.67
CA LYS A 96 11.85 4.55 -4.46
C LYS A 96 13.02 3.98 -3.66
N ILE A 97 13.92 3.30 -4.37
CA ILE A 97 15.30 3.02 -3.92
C ILE A 97 16.24 3.71 -4.90
N GLY A 98 17.00 4.68 -4.40
CA GLY A 98 17.73 5.61 -5.26
C GLY A 98 16.79 6.31 -6.25
N ASN A 99 17.06 6.18 -7.55
CA ASN A 99 16.22 6.79 -8.60
C ASN A 99 15.13 5.87 -9.15
N ILE A 100 15.09 4.60 -8.73
CA ILE A 100 14.16 3.59 -9.25
C ILE A 100 12.88 3.63 -8.43
N ILE A 101 11.73 3.76 -9.10
CA ILE A 101 10.42 3.56 -8.49
C ILE A 101 10.20 2.06 -8.37
N ILE A 102 10.05 1.56 -7.16
CA ILE A 102 9.79 0.13 -6.89
C ILE A 102 8.30 -0.15 -6.76
N THR A 103 7.52 0.82 -6.27
CA THR A 103 6.07 0.71 -6.08
C THR A 103 5.40 2.07 -6.23
N ILE A 104 4.19 2.05 -6.78
CA ILE A 104 3.24 3.16 -6.78
C ILE A 104 1.98 2.64 -6.09
N THR A 105 1.38 3.44 -5.21
CA THR A 105 0.13 3.07 -4.55
C THR A 105 -0.79 4.26 -4.40
N GLU A 106 -2.09 4.00 -4.52
CA GLU A 106 -3.18 4.97 -4.38
C GLU A 106 -4.05 4.58 -3.19
N ALA A 107 -4.51 5.55 -2.43
CA ALA A 107 -5.55 5.33 -1.43
C ALA A 107 -6.87 5.07 -2.13
N LYS A 108 -7.70 4.22 -1.53
CA LYS A 108 -9.09 4.01 -1.99
C LYS A 108 -10.07 4.72 -1.08
N THR A 109 -11.18 5.14 -1.69
CA THR A 109 -12.15 6.05 -1.07
C THR A 109 -13.24 5.41 -0.23
N ARG A 110 -13.39 4.06 -0.18
CA ARG A 110 -14.52 3.43 0.52
C ARG A 110 -14.18 2.16 1.32
N ASN A 111 -14.98 1.96 2.37
CA ASN A 111 -15.15 0.69 3.10
C ASN A 111 -15.33 -0.46 2.12
N CYS A 112 -14.55 -1.52 2.29
CA CYS A 112 -14.86 -2.81 1.70
C CYS A 112 -16.19 -3.32 2.28
N THR A 113 -17.32 -3.02 1.64
CA THR A 113 -18.61 -3.69 1.94
C THR A 113 -18.75 -5.02 1.19
N GLU A 114 -17.64 -5.63 0.78
CA GLU A 114 -17.58 -6.97 0.16
C GLU A 114 -16.61 -7.90 0.90
N CYS A 115 -16.33 -7.62 2.18
CA CYS A 115 -15.78 -8.65 3.06
C CYS A 115 -16.90 -9.06 4.02
N ASP A 116 -17.94 -9.72 3.51
CA ASP A 116 -18.85 -10.47 4.36
C ASP A 116 -18.15 -11.81 4.72
N PRO A 117 -17.71 -12.00 5.97
CA PRO A 117 -17.07 -13.25 6.39
C PRO A 117 -18.06 -14.41 6.52
N THR A 118 -19.36 -14.18 6.28
CA THR A 118 -20.44 -15.15 6.53
C THR A 118 -21.02 -15.81 5.28
N ALA A 119 -20.53 -15.46 4.09
CA ALA A 119 -21.03 -16.04 2.83
C ALA A 119 -20.74 -17.56 2.65
N ASP A 120 -19.83 -18.15 3.43
CA ASP A 120 -19.43 -19.57 3.32
C ASP A 120 -20.00 -20.50 4.40
N ILE A 121 -20.96 -20.05 5.21
CA ILE A 121 -21.63 -20.90 6.22
C ILE A 121 -23.10 -21.12 5.85
N HIS A 122 -23.32 -21.86 4.76
CA HIS A 122 -24.54 -22.66 4.65
C HIS A 122 -24.30 -24.02 5.31
N PRO A 123 -25.04 -24.39 6.38
CA PRO A 123 -25.05 -25.77 6.82
C PRO A 123 -25.68 -26.61 5.72
N ALA A 124 -24.97 -27.67 5.32
CA ALA A 124 -25.52 -28.73 4.49
C ALA A 124 -26.83 -29.21 5.13
N GLN A 125 -27.96 -28.98 4.45
CA GLN A 125 -29.23 -29.57 4.85
C GLN A 125 -29.14 -31.06 4.52
N SER A 126 -29.22 -31.88 5.57
CA SER A 126 -29.46 -33.33 5.49
C SER A 126 -30.90 -33.62 5.08
#